data_AF-Q1YSP6-F1
#
_entry.id   AF-Q1YSP6-F1
#
_cell.length_a   1.000
_cell.length_b   1.000
_cell.length_c   1.000
_cell.angle_alpha   90.00
_cell.angle_beta   90.00
_cell.angle_gamma   90.00
#
_symmetry.space_group_name_H-M   'P 1'
#
loop_
_entity.id
_entity.type
_entity.pdbx_description
1 polymer ?
#
loop_
_entity_poly.entity_id
_entity_poly.type
_entity_poly.pdbx_seq_one_letter_code
_entity_poly.pdbx_strand_id
1 'polypeptide(L)'
;MSLSKKIRQLGLLTISLMIMACVSIPPEAPELSAQLGNRISAIEQSNLTLLTRYFDRKKQDIDEFIQHEWVPEFANQFFVEPAIAQVWDQVVATGNKPDRLKFILKTSPTLQQTINQKRAELIQPLEILEQRIEAKLTADFAQAKAINNSITGFLLSASKVVENRDRYLEMVGVSSDEFTQLIDSTDAIVADLLQKSQEIEEKVANGEKYLRKINELRNSI
;
A
#
# COMPACT_ATOMS: atom_id res chain seq x y z
N MET A 1 -9.65 -18.73 -66.39
CA MET A 1 -10.39 -19.02 -65.14
C MET A 1 -9.59 -19.81 -64.08
N SER A 2 -8.27 -19.99 -64.24
CA SER A 2 -7.43 -20.75 -63.28
C SER A 2 -6.53 -19.86 -62.40
N LEU A 3 -6.17 -18.65 -62.86
CA LEU A 3 -5.25 -17.77 -62.12
C LEU A 3 -5.90 -17.05 -60.92
N SER A 4 -7.14 -16.54 -61.07
CA SER A 4 -7.85 -15.87 -59.96
C SER A 4 -8.29 -16.85 -58.85
N LYS A 5 -8.58 -18.12 -59.19
CA LYS A 5 -8.84 -19.18 -58.21
C LYS A 5 -7.58 -19.53 -57.40
N LYS A 6 -6.41 -19.60 -58.05
CA LYS A 6 -5.12 -19.85 -57.36
C LYS A 6 -4.72 -18.69 -56.43
N ILE A 7 -4.92 -17.44 -56.85
CA ILE A 7 -4.68 -16.26 -56.00
C ILE A 7 -5.65 -16.23 -54.81
N ARG A 8 -6.93 -16.56 -55.02
CA ARG A 8 -7.93 -16.66 -53.93
C ARG A 8 -7.61 -17.79 -52.95
N GLN A 9 -7.14 -18.94 -53.44
CA GLN A 9 -6.70 -20.07 -52.61
C GLN A 9 -5.43 -19.75 -51.83
N LEU A 10 -4.45 -19.08 -52.44
CA LEU A 10 -3.22 -18.66 -51.77
C LEU A 10 -3.51 -17.61 -50.68
N GLY A 11 -4.39 -16.65 -50.96
CA GLY A 11 -4.85 -15.65 -50.00
C GLY A 11 -5.54 -16.26 -48.77
N LEU A 12 -6.43 -17.24 -48.99
CA LEU A 12 -7.08 -18.02 -47.93
C LEU A 12 -6.07 -18.81 -47.07
N LEU A 13 -5.01 -19.35 -47.69
CA LEU A 13 -3.97 -20.10 -46.98
C LEU A 13 -3.10 -19.18 -46.11
N THR A 14 -2.73 -17.99 -46.61
CA THR A 14 -2.00 -16.97 -45.82
C THR A 14 -2.83 -16.40 -44.67
N ILE A 15 -4.14 -16.17 -44.87
CA ILE A 15 -5.03 -15.71 -43.80
C ILE A 15 -5.16 -16.79 -42.72
N SER A 16 -5.27 -18.06 -43.10
CA SER A 16 -5.31 -19.19 -42.15
C SER A 16 -4.01 -19.37 -41.36
N LEU A 17 -2.86 -19.02 -41.95
CA LEU A 17 -1.55 -19.12 -41.27
C LEU A 17 -1.35 -17.99 -40.25
N MET A 18 -1.93 -16.81 -40.48
CA MET A 18 -1.88 -15.67 -39.54
C MET A 18 -2.68 -15.90 -38.25
N ILE A 19 -3.66 -16.82 -38.25
CA ILE A 19 -4.47 -17.16 -37.06
C ILE A 19 -3.73 -18.11 -36.09
N MET A 20 -2.59 -18.69 -36.52
CA MET A 20 -1.74 -19.52 -35.65
C MET A 20 -0.64 -18.72 -34.92
N ALA A 21 -0.62 -17.40 -35.06
CA ALA A 21 0.18 -16.52 -34.19
C ALA A 21 -0.46 -16.40 -32.79
N CYS A 22 -0.77 -17.52 -32.15
CA CYS A 22 -1.00 -17.54 -30.71
C CYS A 22 0.37 -17.41 -30.06
N VAL A 23 0.75 -16.19 -29.68
CA VAL A 23 1.92 -15.96 -28.84
C VAL A 23 1.71 -16.75 -27.55
N SER A 24 2.54 -17.78 -27.36
CA SER A 24 2.62 -18.52 -26.11
C SER A 24 3.20 -17.60 -25.04
N ILE A 25 2.59 -17.59 -23.85
CA ILE A 25 3.13 -16.83 -22.72
C ILE A 25 4.39 -17.54 -22.24
N PRO A 26 5.55 -16.86 -22.19
CA PRO A 26 6.80 -17.48 -21.78
C PRO A 26 6.72 -17.94 -20.31
N PRO A 27 7.32 -19.09 -19.96
CA PRO A 27 7.28 -19.64 -18.60
C PRO A 27 7.96 -18.74 -17.55
N GLU A 28 8.78 -17.77 -17.96
CA GLU A 28 9.42 -16.78 -17.11
C GLU A 28 8.49 -15.61 -16.73
N ALA A 29 7.37 -15.42 -17.43
CA ALA A 29 6.46 -14.29 -17.18
C ALA A 29 5.90 -14.26 -15.74
N PRO A 30 5.47 -15.38 -15.13
CA PRO A 30 5.10 -15.42 -13.71
C PRO A 30 6.21 -14.97 -12.77
N GLU A 31 7.46 -15.35 -13.05
CA GLU A 31 8.60 -14.97 -12.21
C GLU A 31 8.87 -13.47 -12.28
N LEU A 32 8.86 -12.90 -13.49
CA LEU A 32 9.00 -11.45 -13.68
C LEU A 32 7.89 -10.66 -12.99
N SER A 33 6.66 -11.17 -13.02
CA SER A 33 5.53 -10.58 -12.31
C SER A 33 5.68 -10.66 -10.78
N ALA A 34 6.21 -11.77 -10.25
CA ALA A 34 6.56 -11.86 -8.83
C ALA A 34 7.67 -10.87 -8.43
N GLN A 35 8.70 -10.72 -9.26
CA GLN A 35 9.76 -9.73 -9.06
C GLN A 35 9.22 -8.29 -9.11
N LEU A 36 8.25 -8.00 -9.97
CA LEU A 36 7.57 -6.71 -10.01
C LEU A 36 6.84 -6.44 -8.69
N GLY A 37 6.15 -7.44 -8.12
CA GLY A 37 5.54 -7.34 -6.79
C GLY A 37 6.53 -6.95 -5.70
N ASN A 38 7.72 -7.56 -5.68
CA ASN A 38 8.79 -7.20 -4.74
C ASN A 38 9.27 -5.76 -4.93
N ARG A 39 9.40 -5.31 -6.19
CA ARG A 39 9.76 -3.91 -6.50
C ARG A 39 8.70 -2.92 -6.05
N ILE A 40 7.41 -3.23 -6.22
CA ILE A 40 6.31 -2.39 -5.73
C ILE A 40 6.44 -2.17 -4.23
N SER A 41 6.67 -3.23 -3.44
CA SER A 41 6.90 -3.14 -2.00
C SER A 41 8.14 -2.33 -1.63
N ALA A 42 9.23 -2.46 -2.38
CA ALA A 42 10.45 -1.67 -2.13
C ALA A 42 10.24 -0.16 -2.40
N ILE A 43 9.46 0.18 -3.43
CA ILE A 43 9.11 1.57 -3.75
C ILE A 43 8.17 2.14 -2.68
N GLU A 44 7.18 1.36 -2.23
CA GLU A 44 6.30 1.73 -1.10
C GLU A 44 7.12 2.12 0.13
N GLN A 45 8.04 1.26 0.56
CA GLN A 45 8.91 1.53 1.71
C GLN A 45 9.77 2.79 1.52
N SER A 46 10.31 2.99 0.32
CA SER A 46 11.13 4.17 0.00
C SER A 46 10.31 5.45 0.07
N ASN A 47 9.08 5.43 -0.46
CA ASN A 47 8.19 6.59 -0.44
C ASN A 47 7.69 6.91 0.97
N LEU A 48 7.35 5.89 1.77
CA LEU A 48 7.00 6.07 3.18
C LEU A 48 8.17 6.68 3.97
N THR A 49 9.38 6.18 3.75
CA THR A 49 10.60 6.73 4.38
C THR A 49 10.81 8.20 4.00
N LEU A 50 10.67 8.54 2.71
CA LEU A 50 10.81 9.91 2.23
C LEU A 50 9.74 10.83 2.84
N LEU A 51 8.49 10.36 2.92
CA LEU A 51 7.38 11.08 3.52
C LEU A 51 7.70 11.45 4.98
N THR A 52 8.10 10.47 5.79
CA THR A 52 8.47 10.69 7.19
C THR A 52 9.63 11.68 7.32
N ARG A 53 10.71 11.49 6.53
CA ARG A 53 11.86 12.41 6.56
C ARG A 53 11.49 13.84 6.19
N TYR A 54 10.61 14.01 5.21
CA TYR A 54 10.12 15.31 4.79
C TYR A 54 9.35 16.00 5.93
N PHE A 55 8.40 15.30 6.56
CA PHE A 55 7.60 15.87 7.64
C PHE A 55 8.42 16.10 8.93
N ASP A 56 9.36 15.21 9.26
CA ASP A 56 10.31 15.42 10.35
C ASP A 56 11.11 16.71 10.17
N ARG A 57 11.61 16.97 8.96
CA ARG A 57 12.31 18.22 8.67
C ARG A 57 11.40 19.43 8.83
N LYS A 58 10.12 19.34 8.44
CA LYS A 58 9.17 20.45 8.62
C LYS A 58 8.81 20.70 10.07
N LYS A 59 8.68 19.66 10.88
CA LYS A 59 8.50 19.77 12.34
C LYS A 59 9.73 20.43 12.98
N GLN A 60 10.94 20.07 12.54
CA GLN A 60 12.18 20.73 12.98
C GLN A 60 12.23 22.22 12.57
N ASP A 61 11.85 22.56 11.33
CA ASP A 61 11.79 23.96 10.87
C ASP A 61 10.84 24.79 11.78
N ILE A 62 9.72 24.21 12.23
CA ILE A 62 8.80 24.84 13.19
C ILE A 62 9.45 25.00 14.57
N ASP A 63 10.16 23.99 15.05
CA ASP A 63 10.87 24.10 16.33
C ASP A 63 11.94 25.19 16.30
N GLU A 64 12.69 25.31 15.20
CA GLU A 64 13.67 26.38 14.97
C GLU A 64 12.98 27.76 14.99
N PHE A 65 11.86 27.92 14.27
CA PHE A 65 11.06 29.15 14.30
C PHE A 65 10.56 29.49 15.71
N ILE A 66 10.01 28.51 16.43
CA ILE A 66 9.51 28.73 17.80
C ILE A 66 10.64 29.19 18.69
N GLN A 67 11.79 28.51 18.65
CA GLN A 67 12.89 28.77 19.55
C GLN A 67 13.60 30.11 19.27
N HIS A 68 13.78 30.46 18.00
CA HIS A 68 14.63 31.57 17.60
C HIS A 68 13.87 32.85 17.21
N GLU A 69 12.58 32.75 16.91
CA GLU A 69 11.77 33.91 16.50
C GLU A 69 10.59 34.13 17.46
N TRP A 70 9.76 33.10 17.65
CA TRP A 70 8.52 33.26 18.41
C TRP A 70 8.76 33.42 19.92
N VAL A 71 9.62 32.60 20.52
CA VAL A 71 9.93 32.65 21.97
C VAL A 71 10.55 33.99 22.37
N PRO A 72 11.53 34.56 21.64
CA PRO A 72 12.05 35.89 21.94
C PRO A 72 10.99 36.98 21.92
N GLU A 73 10.12 36.99 20.91
CA GLU A 73 9.04 37.98 20.81
C GLU A 73 8.00 37.81 21.92
N PHE A 74 7.59 36.56 22.20
CA PHE A 74 6.71 36.24 23.31
C PHE A 74 7.30 36.66 24.66
N ALA A 75 8.59 36.42 24.88
CA ALA A 75 9.27 36.84 26.11
C ALA A 75 9.29 38.37 26.25
N ASN A 76 9.56 39.09 25.15
CA ASN A 76 9.48 40.55 25.14
C ASN A 76 8.08 41.03 25.53
N GLN A 77 7.03 40.47 24.91
CA GLN A 77 5.63 40.78 25.23
C GLN A 77 5.27 40.47 26.69
N PHE A 78 5.80 39.38 27.25
CA PHE A 78 5.59 39.03 28.65
C PHE A 78 6.18 40.07 29.61
N PHE A 79 7.41 40.56 29.35
CA PHE A 79 8.07 41.52 30.24
C PHE A 79 7.58 42.96 30.09
N VAL A 80 6.93 43.33 28.99
CA VAL A 80 6.30 44.66 28.82
C VAL A 80 4.86 44.72 29.34
N GLU A 81 4.26 43.59 29.72
CA GLU A 81 2.94 43.58 30.35
C GLU A 81 3.02 44.35 31.68
N PRO A 82 2.15 45.37 31.92
CA PRO A 82 2.32 46.28 33.05
C PRO A 82 2.42 45.63 34.44
N ALA A 83 1.62 44.60 34.72
CA ALA A 83 1.67 43.94 36.03
C ALA A 83 2.95 43.10 36.19
N ILE A 84 3.40 42.43 35.14
CA ILE A 84 4.67 41.71 35.13
C ILE A 84 5.86 42.66 35.24
N ALA A 85 5.88 43.74 34.45
CA ALA A 85 6.94 44.75 34.46
C ALA A 85 7.12 45.34 35.87
N GLN A 86 6.02 45.74 36.52
CA GLN A 86 6.06 46.29 37.88
C GLN A 86 6.65 45.30 38.89
N VAL A 87 6.25 44.03 38.84
CA VAL A 87 6.78 42.99 39.74
C VAL A 87 8.26 42.73 39.44
N TRP A 88 8.62 42.65 38.16
CA TRP A 88 9.99 42.41 37.74
C TRP A 88 10.92 43.54 38.19
N ASP A 89 10.55 44.79 37.97
CA ASP A 89 11.30 45.98 38.39
C ASP A 89 11.55 45.98 39.90
N GLN A 90 10.54 45.64 40.70
CA GLN A 90 10.69 45.50 42.14
C GLN A 90 11.67 44.37 42.51
N VAL A 91 11.54 43.20 41.88
CA VAL A 91 12.39 42.02 42.13
C VAL A 91 13.86 42.28 41.74
N VAL A 92 14.12 43.04 40.67
CA VAL A 92 15.49 43.35 40.28
C VAL A 92 16.10 44.45 41.14
N ALA A 93 15.32 45.46 41.54
CA ALA A 93 15.75 46.59 42.36
C ALA A 93 16.23 46.18 43.76
N THR A 94 15.62 45.16 44.38
CA THR A 94 16.06 44.66 45.69
C THR A 94 17.43 43.95 45.63
N GLY A 95 17.87 43.52 44.45
CA GLY A 95 19.10 42.73 44.29
C GLY A 95 19.03 41.33 44.91
N ASN A 96 17.88 40.92 45.45
CA ASN A 96 17.72 39.69 46.23
C ASN A 96 17.65 38.47 45.31
N LYS A 97 18.66 37.58 45.39
CA LYS A 97 18.73 36.35 44.58
C LYS A 97 17.54 35.41 44.82
N PRO A 98 17.13 35.11 46.08
CA PRO A 98 15.91 34.34 46.34
C PRO A 98 14.64 34.88 45.67
N ASP A 99 14.42 36.20 45.66
CA ASP A 99 13.23 36.79 45.04
C ASP A 99 13.22 36.61 43.51
N ARG A 100 14.38 36.76 42.87
CA ARG A 100 14.55 36.48 41.43
C ARG A 100 14.25 35.03 41.10
N LEU A 101 14.78 34.11 41.91
CA LEU A 101 14.50 32.68 41.75
C LEU A 101 13.01 32.39 41.93
N LYS A 102 12.36 32.97 42.95
CA LYS A 102 10.94 32.81 43.20
C LYS A 102 10.09 33.32 42.03
N PHE A 103 10.45 34.45 41.43
CA PHE A 103 9.80 34.97 40.24
C PHE A 103 9.90 33.98 39.07
N ILE A 104 11.10 33.48 38.78
CA ILE A 104 11.34 32.49 37.71
C ILE A 104 10.53 31.22 37.96
N LEU A 105 10.60 30.65 39.17
CA LEU A 105 9.87 29.41 39.50
C LEU A 105 8.35 29.57 39.44
N LYS A 106 7.83 30.76 39.72
CA LYS A 106 6.39 31.03 39.67
C LYS A 106 5.87 31.27 38.25
N THR A 107 6.70 31.86 37.39
CA THR A 107 6.30 32.28 36.02
C THR A 107 6.65 31.23 34.97
N SER A 108 7.79 30.53 35.12
CA SER A 108 8.27 29.55 34.13
C SER A 108 7.28 28.44 33.78
N PRO A 109 6.47 27.86 34.69
CA PRO A 109 5.52 26.81 34.29
C PRO A 109 4.47 27.32 33.31
N THR A 110 3.92 28.51 33.56
CA THR A 110 2.93 29.14 32.69
C THR A 110 3.53 29.48 31.33
N LEU A 111 4.74 30.07 31.31
CA LEU A 111 5.45 30.39 30.07
C LEU A 111 5.73 29.12 29.24
N GLN A 112 6.23 28.06 29.90
CA GLN A 112 6.51 26.79 29.25
C GLN A 112 5.23 26.15 28.69
N GLN A 113 4.11 26.25 29.42
CA GLN A 113 2.82 25.78 28.94
C GLN A 113 2.40 26.52 27.66
N THR A 114 2.52 27.84 27.61
CA THR A 114 2.19 28.63 26.42
C THR A 114 3.10 28.27 25.24
N ILE A 115 4.41 28.10 25.47
CA ILE A 115 5.36 27.66 24.44
C ILE A 115 4.97 26.28 23.89
N ASN A 116 4.66 25.32 24.77
CA ASN A 116 4.28 23.97 24.37
C ASN A 116 2.92 23.95 23.63
N GLN A 117 1.96 24.77 24.05
CA GLN A 117 0.69 24.93 23.35
C GLN A 117 0.90 25.49 21.95
N LYS A 118 1.75 26.52 21.81
CA LYS A 118 2.06 27.07 20.49
C LYS A 118 2.77 26.05 19.59
N ARG A 119 3.68 25.26 20.15
CA ARG A 119 4.31 24.14 19.43
C ARG A 119 3.29 23.13 18.93
N ALA A 120 2.40 22.67 19.81
CA ALA A 120 1.35 21.72 19.43
C ALA A 120 0.41 22.29 18.35
N GLU A 121 0.01 23.56 18.49
CA GLU A 121 -0.84 24.27 17.52
C GLU A 121 -0.23 24.25 16.10
N LEU A 122 1.08 24.46 15.99
CA LEU A 122 1.77 24.52 14.70
C LEU A 122 2.14 23.13 14.14
N ILE A 123 2.47 22.17 15.00
CA ILE A 123 2.87 20.81 14.59
C ILE A 123 1.67 19.93 14.23
N GLN A 124 0.56 20.00 14.97
CA GLN A 124 -0.58 19.10 14.80
C GLN A 124 -1.14 19.08 13.35
N PRO A 125 -1.27 20.22 12.63
CA PRO A 125 -1.69 20.19 11.23
C PRO A 125 -0.75 19.41 10.31
N LEU A 126 0.56 19.42 10.58
CA LEU A 126 1.53 18.64 9.83
C LEU A 126 1.37 17.14 10.08
N GLU A 127 1.15 16.73 11.34
CA GLU A 127 0.93 15.32 11.69
C GLU A 127 -0.33 14.77 11.02
N ILE A 128 -1.43 15.54 11.02
CA ILE A 128 -2.67 15.14 10.34
C ILE A 128 -2.45 15.01 8.82
N LEU A 129 -1.67 15.91 8.23
CA LEU A 129 -1.37 15.86 6.81
C LEU A 129 -0.46 14.67 6.45
N GLU A 130 0.57 14.41 7.25
CA GLU A 130 1.46 13.24 7.14
C GLU A 130 0.64 11.95 7.13
N GLN A 131 -0.22 11.76 8.15
CA GLN A 131 -1.08 10.58 8.27
C GLN A 131 -2.03 10.42 7.08
N ARG A 132 -2.59 11.51 6.56
CA ARG A 132 -3.49 11.45 5.40
C ARG A 132 -2.76 11.03 4.13
N ILE A 133 -1.55 11.55 3.91
CA ILE A 133 -0.74 11.20 2.74
C ILE A 133 -0.27 9.74 2.86
N GLU A 134 0.18 9.33 4.05
CA GLU A 134 0.60 7.96 4.33
C GLU A 134 -0.52 6.95 4.07
N ALA A 135 -1.73 7.23 4.57
CA ALA A 135 -2.90 6.37 4.35
C ALA A 135 -3.24 6.23 2.86
N LYS A 136 -3.19 7.34 2.11
CA LYS A 136 -3.43 7.32 0.66
C LYS A 136 -2.35 6.53 -0.06
N LEU A 137 -1.08 6.77 0.26
CA LEU A 137 0.06 6.10 -0.36
C LEU A 137 -0.01 4.59 -0.14
N THR A 138 -0.26 4.17 1.09
CA THR A 138 -0.41 2.75 1.45
C THR A 138 -1.59 2.11 0.71
N ALA A 139 -2.72 2.79 0.59
CA ALA A 139 -3.88 2.29 -0.15
C ALA A 139 -3.56 2.12 -1.66
N ASP A 140 -2.91 3.11 -2.27
CA ASP A 140 -2.54 3.08 -3.69
C ASP A 140 -1.54 1.92 -3.96
N PHE A 141 -0.57 1.68 -3.07
CA PHE A 141 0.36 0.54 -3.17
C PHE A 141 -0.31 -0.81 -2.90
N ALA A 142 -1.25 -0.88 -1.96
CA ALA A 142 -2.04 -2.10 -1.72
C ALA A 142 -2.83 -2.49 -2.97
N GLN A 143 -3.43 -1.52 -3.67
CA GLN A 143 -4.12 -1.76 -4.93
C GLN A 143 -3.15 -2.26 -6.02
N ALA A 144 -1.97 -1.63 -6.16
CA ALA A 144 -0.96 -2.07 -7.12
C ALA A 144 -0.48 -3.51 -6.86
N LYS A 145 -0.23 -3.86 -5.60
CA LYS A 145 0.11 -5.24 -5.20
C LYS A 145 -1.01 -6.24 -5.53
N ALA A 146 -2.27 -5.88 -5.26
CA ALA A 146 -3.41 -6.74 -5.59
C ALA A 146 -3.52 -6.99 -7.10
N ILE A 147 -3.39 -5.95 -7.92
CA ILE A 147 -3.37 -6.06 -9.39
C ILE A 147 -2.23 -6.98 -9.85
N ASN A 148 -1.01 -6.77 -9.33
CA ASN A 148 0.15 -7.59 -9.66
C ASN A 148 -0.04 -9.06 -9.27
N ASN A 149 -0.66 -9.33 -8.11
CA ASN A 149 -0.96 -10.69 -7.67
C ASN A 149 -1.98 -11.37 -8.59
N SER A 150 -3.02 -10.66 -9.04
CA SER A 150 -3.96 -11.17 -10.04
C SER A 150 -3.27 -11.48 -11.38
N ILE A 151 -2.40 -10.58 -11.86
CA ILE A 151 -1.61 -10.81 -13.08
C ILE A 151 -0.72 -12.04 -12.93
N THR A 152 0.00 -12.15 -11.81
CA THR A 152 0.85 -13.30 -11.50
C THR A 152 0.05 -14.61 -11.52
N GLY A 153 -1.13 -14.63 -10.91
CA GLY A 153 -2.03 -15.78 -10.95
C GLY A 153 -2.49 -16.16 -12.36
N PHE A 154 -2.83 -15.18 -13.20
CA PHE A 154 -3.17 -15.42 -14.61
C PHE A 154 -1.99 -15.95 -15.41
N LEU A 155 -0.79 -15.41 -15.21
CA LEU A 155 0.43 -15.86 -15.88
C LEU A 155 0.78 -17.29 -15.46
N LEU A 156 0.69 -17.63 -14.17
CA LEU A 156 0.90 -19.00 -13.66
C LEU A 156 -0.10 -19.99 -14.25
N SER A 157 -1.37 -19.60 -14.35
CA SER A 157 -2.42 -20.42 -14.96
C SER A 157 -2.12 -20.66 -16.45
N ALA A 158 -1.78 -19.60 -17.18
CA ALA A 158 -1.49 -19.69 -18.60
C ALA A 158 -0.20 -20.47 -18.90
N SER A 159 0.86 -20.29 -18.11
CA SER A 159 2.12 -21.03 -18.28
C SER A 159 1.94 -22.53 -18.00
N LYS A 160 1.16 -22.89 -16.96
CA LYS A 160 0.80 -24.29 -16.67
C LYS A 160 -0.07 -24.92 -17.74
N VAL A 161 -0.99 -24.17 -18.35
CA VAL A 161 -1.81 -24.65 -19.47
C VAL A 161 -0.94 -24.90 -20.71
N VAL A 162 0.10 -24.08 -20.93
CA VAL A 162 1.09 -24.30 -22.00
C VAL A 162 1.95 -25.54 -21.70
N GLU A 163 2.53 -25.68 -20.50
CA GLU A 163 3.28 -26.88 -20.09
C GLU A 163 2.42 -28.15 -20.19
N ASN A 164 1.15 -28.09 -19.76
CA ASN A 164 0.23 -29.23 -19.88
C ASN A 164 -0.08 -29.57 -21.32
N ARG A 165 -0.13 -28.59 -22.23
CA ARG A 165 -0.38 -28.81 -23.66
C ARG A 165 0.80 -29.47 -24.36
N ASP A 166 2.03 -29.15 -23.96
CA ASP A 166 3.25 -29.82 -24.41
C ASP A 166 3.30 -31.27 -23.88
N ARG A 167 2.86 -31.49 -22.64
CA ARG A 167 2.75 -32.81 -22.01
C ARG A 167 1.72 -33.74 -22.68
N TYR A 168 0.64 -33.20 -23.25
CA TYR A 168 -0.31 -33.98 -24.08
C TYR A 168 0.26 -34.34 -25.47
N LEU A 169 1.23 -33.58 -25.98
CA LEU A 169 1.95 -33.90 -27.22
C LEU A 169 3.05 -34.94 -27.00
N GLU A 170 3.62 -35.04 -25.80
CA GLU A 170 4.47 -36.17 -25.39
C GLU A 170 3.69 -37.44 -25.04
N MET A 171 2.38 -37.36 -24.82
CA MET A 171 1.50 -38.52 -24.58
C MET A 171 1.28 -39.41 -25.83
N VAL A 172 2.04 -39.17 -26.91
CA VAL A 172 2.17 -40.05 -28.09
C VAL A 172 3.31 -41.09 -27.90
N GLY A 173 3.97 -41.17 -26.74
CA GLY A 173 4.93 -42.24 -26.51
C GLY A 173 5.52 -42.38 -25.10
N VAL A 174 4.79 -43.12 -24.26
CA VAL A 174 5.30 -44.03 -23.17
C VAL A 174 5.59 -43.45 -21.76
N SER A 175 4.73 -43.94 -20.84
CA SER A 175 4.69 -44.16 -19.37
C SER A 175 5.87 -43.88 -18.40
N SER A 176 5.51 -43.58 -17.14
CA SER A 176 6.04 -44.30 -15.95
C SER A 176 5.17 -44.08 -14.69
N ASP A 177 5.05 -45.14 -13.88
CA ASP A 177 3.94 -45.46 -12.95
C ASP A 177 4.21 -45.16 -11.46
N GLU A 178 5.22 -44.34 -11.11
CA GLU A 178 5.59 -44.13 -9.67
C GLU A 178 5.31 -42.72 -9.13
N PHE A 179 4.93 -41.75 -9.98
CA PHE A 179 4.62 -40.37 -9.55
C PHE A 179 3.17 -40.18 -9.05
N THR A 180 2.26 -41.06 -9.42
CA THR A 180 0.82 -40.93 -9.14
C THR A 180 0.51 -41.02 -7.63
N GLN A 181 1.22 -41.87 -6.88
CA GLN A 181 0.98 -42.03 -5.44
C GLN A 181 1.44 -40.82 -4.59
N LEU A 182 2.42 -40.05 -5.08
CA LEU A 182 2.93 -38.87 -4.39
C LEU A 182 1.98 -37.66 -4.53
N ILE A 183 1.27 -37.58 -5.66
CA ILE A 183 0.28 -36.54 -5.95
C ILE A 183 -1.02 -36.80 -5.17
N ASP A 184 -1.51 -38.05 -5.14
CA ASP A 184 -2.72 -38.41 -4.38
C ASP A 184 -2.57 -38.15 -2.87
N SER A 185 -1.36 -38.32 -2.33
CA SER A 185 -1.06 -38.04 -0.92
C SER A 185 -1.04 -36.53 -0.61
N THR A 186 -0.71 -35.70 -1.60
CA THR A 186 -0.66 -34.24 -1.47
C THR A 186 -2.05 -33.63 -1.56
N ASP A 187 -2.90 -34.14 -2.46
CA ASP A 187 -4.29 -33.71 -2.59
C ASP A 187 -5.12 -34.07 -1.34
N ALA A 188 -4.84 -35.21 -0.69
CA ALA A 188 -5.48 -35.59 0.57
C ALA A 188 -5.16 -34.62 1.73
N ILE A 189 -3.93 -34.07 1.78
CA ILE A 189 -3.50 -33.11 2.81
C ILE A 189 -4.17 -31.74 2.59
N VAL A 190 -4.30 -31.32 1.32
CA VAL A 190 -4.98 -30.08 0.96
C VAL A 190 -6.49 -30.19 1.21
N ALA A 191 -7.09 -31.36 0.97
CA ALA A 191 -8.49 -31.62 1.28
C ALA A 191 -8.79 -31.55 2.79
N ASP A 192 -7.92 -32.09 3.65
CA ASP A 192 -8.06 -32.00 5.12
C ASP A 192 -7.95 -30.56 5.66
N LEU A 193 -7.11 -29.74 5.02
CA LEU A 193 -6.98 -28.32 5.35
C LEU A 193 -8.25 -27.52 4.99
N LEU A 194 -8.87 -27.84 3.86
CA LEU A 194 -10.12 -27.21 3.40
C LEU A 194 -11.35 -27.72 4.18
N GLN A 195 -11.28 -28.92 4.76
CA GLN A 195 -12.35 -29.49 5.58
C GLN A 195 -12.39 -28.92 7.00
N LYS A 196 -11.33 -28.26 7.47
CA LYS A 196 -11.22 -27.68 8.82
C LYS A 196 -11.65 -26.22 8.95
N SER A 197 -12.29 -25.63 7.94
CA SER A 197 -12.77 -24.23 7.99
C SER A 197 -14.30 -24.06 8.08
N GLN A 198 -15.05 -25.07 8.51
CA GLN A 198 -16.49 -24.94 8.76
C GLN A 198 -16.81 -24.75 10.23
N GLU A 199 -17.36 -23.56 10.51
CA GLU A 199 -18.16 -23.04 11.63
C GLU A 199 -17.57 -21.66 12.01
N ILE A 200 -18.24 -20.54 11.77
CA ILE A 200 -19.55 -20.19 12.33
C ILE A 200 -20.39 -19.38 11.33
N GLU A 201 -21.61 -19.88 11.13
CA GLU A 201 -22.89 -19.23 10.86
C GLU A 201 -22.92 -17.68 10.84
N GLU A 202 -22.82 -17.09 9.64
CA GLU A 202 -23.81 -16.16 9.06
C GLU A 202 -23.23 -15.54 7.79
N LYS A 203 -23.64 -16.06 6.62
CA LYS A 203 -24.05 -15.27 5.44
C LYS A 203 -24.56 -16.16 4.28
N VAL A 204 -25.37 -17.15 4.65
CA VAL A 204 -26.22 -17.93 3.73
C VAL A 204 -27.34 -17.08 3.11
N ALA A 205 -27.54 -15.81 3.50
CA ALA A 205 -28.66 -15.01 2.98
C ALA A 205 -28.50 -14.43 1.55
N ASN A 206 -27.35 -14.56 0.87
CA ASN A 206 -27.16 -13.95 -0.46
C ASN A 206 -26.80 -14.93 -1.60
N GLY A 207 -26.62 -16.22 -1.31
CA GLY A 207 -26.30 -17.24 -2.32
C GLY A 207 -27.47 -17.53 -3.28
N GLU A 208 -28.71 -17.54 -2.79
CA GLU A 208 -29.86 -17.95 -3.62
C GLU A 208 -30.40 -16.82 -4.52
N LYS A 209 -30.16 -15.56 -4.17
CA LYS A 209 -30.65 -14.38 -4.92
C LYS A 209 -29.82 -14.11 -6.19
N TYR A 210 -28.53 -14.46 -6.15
CA TYR A 210 -27.61 -14.32 -7.29
C TYR A 210 -27.85 -15.42 -8.34
N LEU A 211 -28.04 -16.67 -7.89
CA LEU A 211 -28.32 -17.82 -8.77
C LEU A 211 -29.67 -17.72 -9.48
N ARG A 212 -30.68 -17.11 -8.85
CA ARG A 212 -32.00 -16.88 -9.46
C ARG A 212 -31.93 -15.89 -10.63
N LYS A 213 -31.20 -14.78 -10.45
CA LYS A 213 -31.01 -13.75 -11.47
C LYS A 213 -30.18 -14.22 -12.67
N ILE A 214 -29.17 -15.07 -12.44
CA ILE A 214 -28.36 -15.65 -13.52
C ILE A 214 -29.16 -16.65 -14.37
N ASN A 215 -30.06 -17.43 -13.76
CA ASN A 215 -30.87 -18.41 -14.48
C ASN A 215 -32.03 -17.78 -15.27
N GLU A 216 -32.58 -16.64 -14.83
CA GLU A 216 -33.58 -15.86 -15.60
C GLU A 216 -32.95 -15.21 -16.84
N LEU A 217 -31.71 -14.71 -16.74
CA LEU A 217 -30.96 -14.16 -17.88
C LEU A 217 -30.60 -15.22 -18.93
N ARG A 218 -30.29 -16.44 -18.50
CA ARG A 218 -29.98 -17.58 -19.39
C ARG A 218 -31.15 -18.05 -20.25
N ASN A 219 -32.40 -17.85 -19.82
CA ASN A 219 -33.58 -18.33 -20.55
C ASN A 219 -34.23 -17.25 -21.45
N SER A 220 -33.61 -16.07 -21.56
CA SER A 220 -34.09 -14.94 -22.38
C SER A 220 -33.16 -14.59 -23.55
N ILE A 221 -32.19 -15.45 -23.83
CA ILE A 221 -31.30 -15.42 -25.00
C ILE A 221 -31.29 -16.81 -25.63
#